data_AF-A0A7W7WQ83-F1
#
_entry.id   AF-A0A7W7WQ83-F1
#
_cell.length_a   1.000
_cell.length_b   1.000
_cell.length_c   1.000
_cell.angle_alpha   90.00
_cell.angle_beta   90.00
_cell.angle_gamma   90.00
#
_symmetry.space_group_name_H-M   'P 1'
#
loop_
_entity.id
_entity.type
_entity.pdbx_description
1 polymer ?
#
loop_
_entity_poly.entity_id
_entity_poly.type
_entity_poly.pdbx_seq_one_letter_code
_entity_poly.pdbx_strand_id
1 'polypeptide(L)' 'MSQARAGLSPPYPRVVPCRHCGLVVLRDIDGRWIHASLSYACRDGTGAVAGTTAEPAALPPAPPARA' A
#
# COMPACT_ATOMS: atom_id res chain seq x y z
N MET A 1 -17.96 -13.84 18.57
CA MET A 1 -16.90 -14.63 17.91
C MET A 1 -15.80 -13.67 17.46
N SER A 2 -14.96 -13.20 18.39
CA SER A 2 -13.81 -12.33 18.08
C SER A 2 -12.58 -13.21 17.91
N GLN A 3 -12.10 -13.35 16.68
CA GLN A 3 -10.83 -14.03 16.45
C GLN A 3 -9.70 -13.02 16.64
N ALA A 4 -8.86 -13.28 17.64
CA ALA A 4 -7.57 -12.64 17.81
C ALA A 4 -6.74 -12.91 16.54
N ARG A 5 -6.47 -11.86 15.74
CA ARG A 5 -5.50 -11.99 14.64
C ARG A 5 -4.11 -11.87 15.25
N ALA A 6 -3.46 -13.02 15.35
CA ALA A 6 -2.07 -13.17 15.74
C ALA A 6 -1.20 -12.11 15.05
N GLY A 7 -0.27 -11.55 15.82
CA GLY A 7 0.64 -10.47 15.46
C GLY A 7 1.63 -10.80 14.33
N LEU A 8 1.12 -11.03 13.13
CA LEU A 8 1.91 -10.96 11.92
C LEU A 8 2.14 -9.48 11.65
N SER A 9 3.38 -9.04 11.79
CA SER A 9 3.80 -7.76 11.22
C SER A 9 3.70 -7.91 9.69
N PRO A 10 2.85 -7.15 8.96
CA PRO A 10 2.89 -7.11 7.51
C PRO A 10 4.31 -6.99 6.97
N PRO A 11 4.63 -7.76 5.92
CA PRO A 11 5.98 -7.79 5.36
C PRO A 11 6.40 -6.38 4.98
N TYR A 12 7.64 -6.05 5.35
CA TYR A 12 8.28 -4.81 4.93
C TYR A 12 8.44 -4.78 3.40
N PRO A 13 8.30 -3.61 2.74
CA PRO A 13 7.89 -2.32 3.29
C PRO A 13 6.37 -2.17 3.35
N ARG A 14 5.89 -1.39 4.34
CA ARG A 14 4.46 -1.07 4.51
C ARG A 14 4.04 0.26 3.92
N VAL A 15 5.01 1.09 3.57
CA VAL A 15 4.80 2.45 3.08
C VAL A 15 5.68 2.64 1.86
N VAL A 16 5.07 3.01 0.74
CA VAL A 16 5.76 3.28 -0.53
C VAL A 16 5.01 4.36 -1.31
N PRO A 17 5.64 5.04 -2.27
CA PRO A 17 4.92 5.94 -3.18
C PRO A 17 4.00 5.15 -4.12
N CYS A 18 2.88 5.77 -4.50
CA CYS A 18 2.00 5.25 -5.54
C CYS A 18 2.65 5.42 -6.91
N ARG A 19 2.60 4.39 -7.77
CA ARG A 19 3.16 4.46 -9.13
C ARG A 19 2.46 5.44 -10.06
N HIS A 20 1.22 5.83 -9.75
CA HIS A 20 0.43 6.73 -10.59
C HIS A 20 0.56 8.19 -10.15
N CYS A 21 0.24 8.45 -8.88
CA CYS A 21 0.11 9.81 -8.35
C CYS A 21 1.34 10.28 -7.57
N GLY A 22 2.30 9.39 -7.28
CA GLY A 22 3.45 9.67 -6.42
C GLY A 22 3.13 9.86 -4.93
N LEU A 23 1.85 9.96 -4.54
CA LEU A 23 1.43 10.08 -3.14
C LEU A 23 1.68 8.79 -2.36
N VAL A 24 1.79 8.93 -1.05
CA VAL A 24 2.03 7.80 -0.15
C VAL A 24 0.88 6.80 -0.16
N VAL A 25 1.22 5.52 -0.31
CA VAL A 25 0.31 4.39 -0.09
C VAL A 25 0.82 3.51 1.04
N LEU A 26 -0.13 3.00 1.81
CA LEU A 26 0.07 2.18 3.01
C LEU A 26 -0.49 0.80 2.78
N ARG A 27 0.20 -0.23 3.28
CA ARG A 27 -0.34 -1.59 3.33
C ARG A 27 -1.13 -1.75 4.63
N ASP A 28 -2.42 -2.01 4.52
CA ASP A 28 -3.28 -2.28 5.68
C ASP A 28 -3.00 -3.67 6.29
N ILE A 29 -3.76 -4.01 7.33
CA ILE A 29 -3.63 -5.29 8.03
C ILE A 29 -4.05 -6.50 7.20
N ASP A 30 -4.95 -6.31 6.23
CA ASP A 30 -5.38 -7.33 5.27
C ASP A 30 -4.44 -7.42 4.06
N GLY A 31 -3.35 -6.65 4.05
CA GLY A 31 -2.36 -6.63 2.99
C GLY A 31 -2.74 -5.78 1.77
N ARG A 32 -3.83 -5.02 1.85
CA ARG A 32 -4.32 -4.13 0.77
C ARG A 32 -3.57 -2.81 0.77
N TRP A 33 -3.30 -2.27 -0.41
CA TRP A 33 -2.72 -0.94 -0.54
C TRP A 33 -3.83 0.12 -0.53
N ILE A 34 -3.65 1.15 0.28
CA ILE A 34 -4.57 2.28 0.42
C ILE A 34 -3.81 3.61 0.35
N HIS A 35 -4.41 4.67 -0.19
CA HIS A 35 -3.81 6.00 -0.11
C HIS A 35 -3.86 6.50 1.33
N ALA A 36 -2.77 7.11 1.79
CA ALA A 36 -2.74 7.79 3.08
C ALA A 36 -3.43 9.17 3.03
N SER A 37 -3.71 9.69 1.83
CA SER A 37 -4.39 10.97 1.63
C SER A 37 -5.91 10.80 1.68
N LEU A 38 -6.60 11.87 2.11
CA LEU A 38 -8.06 11.96 2.08
C LEU A 38 -8.62 12.18 0.65
N SER A 39 -7.76 12.20 -0.37
CA SER A 39 -8.16 12.34 -1.75
C SER A 39 -8.80 11.05 -2.23
N TYR A 40 -10.12 11.08 -2.45
CA TYR A 40 -10.91 9.91 -2.85
C TYR A 40 -10.46 9.26 -4.17
N ALA A 41 -9.83 10.01 -5.08
CA ALA A 41 -9.41 9.53 -6.39
C ALA A 41 -7.88 9.50 -6.53
N CYS A 42 -7.35 8.37 -6.99
CA CYS A 42 -5.99 8.30 -7.52
C CYS A 42 -5.94 9.07 -8.84
N ARG A 43 -5.10 10.10 -8.92
CA ARG A 43 -4.90 10.89 -10.13
C ARG A 43 -3.44 10.83 -10.50
N ASP A 44 -3.14 10.50 -11.74
CA ASP A 44 -1.77 10.59 -12.22
C ASP A 44 -1.29 12.05 -12.31
N GLY A 45 -0.02 12.25 -12.67
CA GLY A 45 0.56 13.59 -12.82
C GLY A 45 -0.12 14.48 -13.86
N THR A 46 -0.99 13.94 -14.73
CA THR A 46 -1.77 14.68 -15.72
C THR A 46 -3.20 14.99 -15.26
N GLY A 47 -3.58 14.50 -14.07
CA GLY A 47 -4.92 14.64 -13.51
C GLY A 47 -5.91 13.61 -14.02
N ALA A 48 -5.47 12.65 -14.85
CA ALA A 48 -6.33 11.56 -15.30
C ALA A 48 -6.63 10.64 -14.12
N VAL A 49 -7.91 10.27 -13.99
CA VAL A 49 -8.34 9.30 -12.99
C VAL A 49 -7.95 7.93 -13.50
N ALA A 50 -6.89 7.35 -12.94
CA ALA A 50 -6.69 5.93 -13.07
C ALA A 50 -7.86 5.27 -12.34
N GLY A 51 -8.67 4.47 -13.03
CA GLY A 51 -9.75 3.69 -12.42
C GLY A 51 -9.26 2.63 -11.40
N THR A 52 -7.97 2.67 -11.06
CA THR A 52 -7.27 1.75 -10.19
C THR A 52 -7.01 2.37 -8.82
N THR A 53 -7.17 1.51 -7.84
CA THR A 53 -6.85 1.68 -6.42
C THR A 53 -5.37 1.99 -6.19
N ALA A 54 -5.01 2.37 -4.96
CA ALA A 54 -3.63 2.60 -4.54
C ALA A 54 -2.71 1.46 -4.99
N GLU A 55 -1.74 1.78 -5.85
CA GLU A 55 -0.79 0.79 -6.37
C GLU A 55 0.64 1.18 -6.00
N PRO A 56 1.36 0.30 -5.28
CA PRO A 56 2.71 0.58 -4.84
C PRO A 56 3.67 0.71 -6.03
N ALA A 57 4.60 1.65 -5.96
CA ALA A 57 5.83 1.58 -6.73
C ALA A 57 6.58 0.29 -6.38
N ALA A 58 7.41 -0.20 -7.30
CA ALA A 58 8.10 -1.48 -7.19
C ALA A 58 8.64 -1.72 -5.76
N LEU A 59 8.17 -2.80 -5.13
CA LEU A 59 8.59 -3.18 -3.80
C LEU A 59 10.01 -3.76 -3.88
N PRO A 60 10.91 -3.43 -2.95
CA PRO A 60 12.18 -4.13 -2.83
C PRO A 60 11.91 -5.63 -2.54
N PRO A 61 12.84 -6.52 -2.93
CA PRO A 61 12.71 -7.93 -2.60
C PRO A 61 12.55 -8.10 -1.09
N ALA A 62 11.70 -9.05 -0.69
CA ALA A 62 11.47 -9.32 0.73
C ALA A 62 12.81 -9.60 1.43
N PRO A 63 13.06 -9.04 2.61
CA PRO A 63 14.25 -9.39 3.38
C PRO A 63 14.25 -10.89 3.66
N PRO A 64 15.43 -11.54 3.76
CA PRO A 64 15.51 -12.95 4.08
C PRO A 64 14.73 -13.22 5.37
N ALA A 65 13.91 -14.27 5.36
CA ALA A 65 13.19 -14.69 6.57
C ALA A 65 14.23 -14.92 7.68
N ARG A 66 14.07 -14.21 8.81
CA ARG A 66 14.88 -14.48 10.00
C ARG A 66 14.53 -15.91 10.45
N ALA A 67 15.54 -16.78 10.50
CA ALA A 67 15.46 -18.14 11.01
C ALA A 67 15.17 -18.18 12.51
#